data_AF-A0A9X3JLX0-F1
#
_entry.id   AF-A0A9X3JLX0-F1
#
_cell.length_a   1.000
_cell.length_b   1.000
_cell.length_c   1.000
_cell.angle_alpha   90.00
_cell.angle_beta   90.00
_cell.angle_gamma   90.00
#
_symmetry.space_group_name_H-M   'P 1'
#
loop_
_entity.id
_entity.type
_entity.pdbx_description
1 polymer ?
#
loop_
_entity_poly.entity_id
_entity_poly.type
_entity_poly.pdbx_seq_one_letter_code
_entity_poly.pdbx_strand_id
1 'polypeptide(L)'
;MADSPTVVRVHDVSKRFVIRKDKSLKERLVNAGRSRRHREDFWALRNVDLEISAGTTVGLIGPNGSGKSTLLKTIGGILQPTSGTVERRGRLAALLELGAGFHPDLTGRENVYLNASILGLSQRQTDEYFDAIVDFSGIERFIDTQVKFYSSGMYVRLAFAVAVHVDPDVLLVDEVLAVGDEPFQRKCLDQIRSFQKEGRTIILVTHALDQVVDLCDRAVVLENGRVVVDGDPALAARTLRADFEVVRQAEQRTELAHEPQHHATVTAVRLIGDDGSPITQIAPGDDLRVQVDVEAASTLDDWVLGVGIDTPSGQSLYGTNTQLMGTRMPPLTGRGTFEVQLRNVWLGGGQYEVHGALAVWAGPEIHRLPQAASFSVTTDGRSVGFLGAEPSLASS
;
A
#
# COMPACT_ATOMS: atom_id res chain seq x y z
N MET A 1 33.96 4.76 -0.58
CA MET A 1 33.01 3.91 0.15
C MET A 1 33.22 2.51 -0.36
N ALA A 2 33.68 1.58 0.47
CA ALA A 2 33.86 0.19 0.06
C ALA A 2 32.47 -0.38 -0.27
N ASP A 3 32.35 -1.07 -1.40
CA ASP A 3 31.09 -1.61 -1.90
C ASP A 3 30.54 -2.63 -0.89
N SER A 4 29.38 -2.35 -0.27
CA SER A 4 28.77 -3.25 0.70
C SER A 4 28.45 -4.60 0.03
N PRO A 5 28.79 -5.74 0.64
CA PRO A 5 28.64 -7.04 -0.01
C PRO A 5 27.17 -7.38 -0.29
N THR A 6 26.89 -7.98 -1.45
CA THR A 6 25.58 -8.53 -1.77
C THR A 6 25.24 -9.68 -0.83
N VAL A 7 24.10 -9.59 -0.13
CA VAL A 7 23.58 -10.60 0.80
C VAL A 7 22.41 -11.40 0.24
N VAL A 8 21.66 -10.84 -0.71
CA VAL A 8 20.63 -11.55 -1.48
C VAL A 8 20.85 -11.27 -2.96
N ARG A 9 20.97 -12.33 -3.76
CA ARG A 9 21.04 -12.26 -5.21
C ARG A 9 19.96 -13.17 -5.81
N VAL A 10 19.07 -12.57 -6.59
CA VAL A 10 18.04 -13.22 -7.39
C VAL A 10 18.48 -13.06 -8.84
N HIS A 11 18.70 -14.16 -9.56
CA HIS A 11 19.19 -14.12 -10.93
C HIS A 11 18.30 -14.96 -11.85
N ASP A 12 17.70 -14.30 -12.86
CA ASP A 12 16.77 -14.85 -13.85
C ASP A 12 15.66 -15.74 -13.24
N VAL A 13 15.14 -15.34 -12.08
CA VAL A 13 14.17 -16.16 -11.35
C VAL A 13 12.80 -16.09 -12.00
N SER A 14 12.27 -17.27 -12.35
CA SER A 14 10.89 -17.42 -12.77
C SER A 14 10.18 -18.47 -11.92
N LYS A 15 8.90 -18.23 -11.62
CA LYS A 15 8.07 -19.15 -10.85
C LYS A 15 6.74 -19.38 -11.54
N ARG A 16 6.52 -20.63 -11.95
CA ARG A 16 5.29 -21.10 -12.55
C ARG A 16 4.49 -21.96 -11.56
N PHE A 17 3.20 -21.69 -11.49
CA PHE A 17 2.18 -22.53 -10.87
C PHE A 17 1.29 -23.13 -11.93
N VAL A 18 0.85 -24.37 -11.71
CA VAL A 18 -0.10 -25.05 -12.60
C VAL A 18 -1.46 -25.00 -11.93
N ILE A 19 -2.36 -24.18 -12.47
CA ILE A 19 -3.74 -24.10 -11.99
C ILE A 19 -4.50 -25.28 -12.61
N ARG A 20 -5.04 -26.14 -11.74
CA ARG A 20 -5.98 -27.20 -12.13
C ARG A 20 -7.37 -26.71 -11.73
N LYS A 21 -8.23 -26.42 -12.71
CA LYS A 21 -9.65 -26.20 -12.43
C LYS A 21 -10.25 -27.56 -12.09
N ASP A 22 -10.46 -27.84 -10.80
CA ASP A 22 -10.98 -29.12 -10.36
C ASP A 22 -12.40 -29.33 -10.89
N LYS A 23 -12.57 -30.42 -11.64
CA LYS A 23 -13.86 -30.93 -12.05
C LYS A 23 -14.47 -31.74 -10.91
N SER A 24 -15.78 -31.61 -10.71
CA SER A 24 -16.60 -32.54 -9.92
C SER A 24 -16.28 -34.00 -10.27
N LEU A 25 -16.33 -34.91 -9.29
CA LEU A 25 -16.07 -36.36 -9.46
C LEU A 25 -16.86 -36.96 -10.64
N LYS A 26 -18.07 -36.45 -10.92
CA LYS A 26 -18.91 -36.86 -12.07
C LYS A 26 -18.25 -36.57 -13.43
N GLU A 27 -17.57 -35.44 -13.56
CA GLU A 27 -16.96 -35.00 -14.80
C GLU A 27 -15.62 -35.71 -15.11
N ARG A 28 -14.95 -36.24 -14.07
CA ARG A 28 -13.74 -37.07 -14.20
C ARG A 28 -14.05 -38.45 -14.79
N LEU A 29 -15.25 -38.98 -14.56
CA LEU A 29 -15.69 -40.27 -15.12
C LEU A 29 -16.02 -40.17 -16.61
N VAL A 30 -16.61 -39.05 -17.06
CA VAL A 30 -17.10 -38.86 -18.45
C VAL A 30 -15.98 -38.45 -19.42
N ASN A 31 -14.87 -37.89 -18.92
CA ASN A 31 -13.80 -37.31 -19.75
C ASN A 31 -12.43 -38.04 -19.66
N ALA A 32 -12.43 -39.36 -19.40
CA ALA A 32 -11.21 -40.15 -19.21
C ALA A 32 -10.17 -40.07 -20.36
N GLY A 33 -10.58 -39.64 -21.57
CA GLY A 33 -9.69 -39.45 -22.73
C GLY A 33 -9.36 -37.99 -23.12
N ARG A 34 -9.94 -36.96 -22.48
CA ARG A 34 -9.78 -35.54 -22.86
C ARG A 34 -9.10 -34.65 -21.80
N SER A 35 -8.51 -35.26 -20.77
CA SER A 35 -7.94 -34.62 -19.57
C SER A 35 -6.76 -33.63 -19.79
N ARG A 36 -6.26 -33.48 -21.03
CA ARG A 36 -5.15 -32.56 -21.34
C ARG A 36 -5.56 -31.10 -21.57
N ARG A 37 -6.85 -30.77 -21.63
CA ARG A 37 -7.33 -29.46 -22.13
C ARG A 37 -7.57 -28.37 -21.07
N HIS A 38 -7.27 -28.61 -19.80
CA HIS A 38 -7.53 -27.66 -18.69
C HIS A 38 -6.37 -27.57 -17.69
N ARG A 39 -5.15 -27.37 -18.19
CA ARG A 39 -4.02 -26.91 -17.38
C ARG A 39 -3.72 -25.49 -17.82
N GLU A 40 -3.83 -24.55 -16.89
CA GLU A 40 -3.47 -23.16 -17.13
C GLU A 40 -2.20 -22.88 -16.34
N ASP A 41 -1.15 -22.52 -17.07
CA ASP A 41 0.14 -22.17 -16.49
C ASP A 41 0.09 -20.70 -16.05
N PHE A 42 0.12 -20.47 -14.74
CA PHE A 42 0.20 -19.14 -14.16
C PHE A 42 1.64 -18.84 -13.77
N TRP A 43 2.20 -17.76 -14.30
CA TRP A 43 3.56 -17.34 -13.99
C TRP A 43 3.50 -16.20 -12.98
N ALA A 44 3.81 -16.50 -11.73
CA ALA A 44 3.84 -15.53 -10.65
C ALA A 44 5.11 -14.68 -10.66
N LEU A 45 6.23 -15.21 -11.18
CA LEU A 45 7.47 -14.49 -11.42
C LEU A 45 8.01 -14.86 -12.79
N ARG A 46 8.61 -13.89 -13.50
CA ARG A 46 9.22 -14.09 -14.82
C ARG A 46 10.50 -13.26 -14.93
N ASN A 47 11.62 -13.95 -15.08
CA ASN A 47 12.94 -13.35 -15.36
C ASN A 47 13.26 -12.20 -14.39
N VAL A 48 13.14 -12.47 -13.08
CA VAL A 48 13.40 -11.49 -12.04
C VAL A 48 14.88 -11.50 -11.69
N ASP A 49 15.51 -10.34 -11.84
CA ASP A 49 16.86 -10.04 -11.36
C ASP A 49 16.80 -9.01 -10.24
N LEU A 50 17.45 -9.28 -9.11
CA LEU A 50 17.49 -8.40 -7.96
C LEU A 50 18.72 -8.67 -7.11
N GLU A 51 19.46 -7.61 -6.76
CA GLU A 51 20.59 -7.68 -5.83
C GLU A 51 20.39 -6.73 -4.65
N ILE A 52 20.59 -7.24 -3.43
CA ILE A 52 20.44 -6.48 -2.19
C ILE A 52 21.76 -6.55 -1.41
N SER A 53 22.31 -5.38 -1.11
CA SER A 53 23.54 -5.22 -0.35
C SER A 53 23.27 -5.24 1.15
N ALA A 54 24.28 -5.63 1.92
CA ALA A 54 24.22 -5.64 3.37
C ALA A 54 23.85 -4.25 3.92
N GLY A 55 22.98 -4.22 4.93
CA GLY A 55 22.56 -3.01 5.64
C GLY A 55 21.60 -2.10 4.87
N THR A 56 21.07 -2.56 3.73
CA THR A 56 20.06 -1.84 2.96
C THR A 56 18.66 -2.28 3.40
N THR A 57 17.77 -1.32 3.61
CA THR A 57 16.32 -1.56 3.72
C THR A 57 15.67 -1.41 2.35
N VAL A 58 15.09 -2.49 1.84
CA VAL A 58 14.45 -2.53 0.53
C VAL A 58 12.94 -2.69 0.68
N GLY A 59 12.18 -1.74 0.16
CA GLY A 59 10.73 -1.83 0.03
C GLY A 59 10.33 -2.59 -1.23
N LEU A 60 9.64 -3.72 -1.09
CA LEU A 60 9.09 -4.49 -2.21
C LEU A 60 7.60 -4.17 -2.35
N ILE A 61 7.25 -3.37 -3.35
CA ILE A 61 5.90 -2.83 -3.57
C ILE A 61 5.32 -3.25 -4.91
N GLY A 62 4.03 -3.05 -5.11
CA GLY A 62 3.32 -3.42 -6.34
C GLY A 62 1.86 -3.81 -6.10
N PRO A 63 1.04 -3.90 -7.16
CA PRO A 63 -0.37 -4.26 -7.06
C PRO A 63 -0.58 -5.68 -6.52
N ASN A 64 -1.83 -5.98 -6.17
CA ASN A 64 -2.21 -7.34 -5.78
C ASN A 64 -1.97 -8.31 -6.94
N GLY A 65 -1.42 -9.49 -6.63
CA GLY A 65 -1.06 -10.48 -7.64
C GLY A 65 0.21 -10.17 -8.44
N SER A 66 0.95 -9.10 -8.12
CA SER A 66 2.19 -8.75 -8.85
C SER A 66 3.37 -9.70 -8.63
N GLY A 67 3.28 -10.59 -7.64
CA GLY A 67 4.31 -11.59 -7.34
C GLY A 67 5.11 -11.33 -6.06
N LYS A 68 4.86 -10.25 -5.30
CA LYS A 68 5.58 -9.88 -4.06
C LYS A 68 5.77 -11.06 -3.09
N SER A 69 4.69 -11.67 -2.63
CA SER A 69 4.77 -12.80 -1.69
C SER A 69 5.42 -14.04 -2.33
N THR A 70 5.33 -14.22 -3.65
CA THR A 70 6.04 -15.32 -4.33
C THR A 70 7.54 -15.06 -4.34
N LEU A 71 7.96 -13.83 -4.67
CA LEU A 71 9.37 -13.43 -4.63
C LEU A 71 9.92 -13.55 -3.21
N LEU A 72 9.18 -13.04 -2.22
CA LEU A 72 9.59 -13.08 -0.83
C LEU A 72 9.67 -14.52 -0.29
N LYS A 73 8.74 -15.41 -0.64
CA LYS A 73 8.83 -16.86 -0.33
C LYS A 73 9.97 -17.56 -1.06
N THR A 74 10.30 -17.12 -2.26
CA THR A 74 11.45 -17.65 -3.02
C THR A 74 12.78 -17.16 -2.42
N ILE A 75 12.87 -15.91 -1.98
CA ILE A 75 13.97 -15.39 -1.15
C ILE A 75 14.01 -16.05 0.22
N GLY A 76 12.87 -16.40 0.83
CA GLY A 76 12.82 -17.14 2.10
C GLY A 76 13.24 -18.61 1.95
N GLY A 77 13.25 -19.15 0.72
CA GLY A 77 13.53 -20.58 0.47
C GLY A 77 12.34 -21.50 0.69
N ILE A 78 11.18 -20.95 1.03
CA ILE A 78 9.92 -21.68 1.15
C ILE A 78 9.48 -22.21 -0.22
N LEU A 79 9.66 -21.39 -1.27
CA LEU A 79 9.34 -21.77 -2.64
C LEU A 79 10.59 -21.84 -3.51
N GLN A 80 10.87 -23.03 -4.03
CA GLN A 80 11.91 -23.19 -5.05
C GLN A 80 11.47 -22.53 -6.37
N PRO A 81 12.36 -21.78 -7.05
CA PRO A 81 12.07 -21.21 -8.35
C PRO A 81 11.85 -22.33 -9.40
N THR A 82 11.12 -22.03 -10.47
CA THR A 82 10.99 -22.95 -11.62
C THR A 82 12.23 -22.91 -12.51
N SER A 83 12.84 -21.73 -12.65
CA SER A 83 14.13 -21.49 -13.30
C SER A 83 14.83 -20.31 -12.63
N GLY A 84 16.14 -20.17 -12.86
CA GLY A 84 16.98 -19.17 -12.21
C GLY A 84 17.45 -19.61 -10.82
N THR A 85 18.15 -18.71 -10.13
CA THR A 85 18.82 -19.01 -8.85
C THR A 85 18.60 -17.91 -7.83
N VAL A 86 18.49 -18.30 -6.56
CA VAL A 86 18.51 -17.38 -5.42
C VAL A 86 19.66 -17.75 -4.49
N GLU A 87 20.60 -16.83 -4.33
CA GLU A 87 21.72 -16.94 -3.41
C GLU A 87 21.52 -16.01 -2.22
N ARG A 88 21.91 -16.47 -1.03
CA ARG A 88 21.77 -15.75 0.23
C ARG A 88 23.01 -15.94 1.10
N ARG A 89 23.36 -14.91 1.87
CA ARG A 89 24.45 -14.95 2.86
C ARG A 89 23.92 -14.51 4.21
N GLY A 90 24.33 -15.22 5.26
CA GLY A 90 23.92 -14.96 6.64
C GLY A 90 22.64 -15.69 7.06
N ARG A 91 22.22 -15.45 8.30
CA ARG A 91 20.99 -15.95 8.91
C ARG A 91 19.82 -15.11 8.43
N LEU A 92 18.80 -15.78 7.88
CA LEU A 92 17.57 -15.15 7.42
C LEU A 92 16.44 -15.43 8.41
N ALA A 93 15.75 -14.38 8.85
CA ALA A 93 14.48 -14.49 9.55
C ALA A 93 13.37 -14.00 8.61
N ALA A 94 12.27 -14.74 8.53
CA ALA A 94 11.16 -14.43 7.65
C ALA A 94 9.84 -14.35 8.43
N LEU A 95 9.27 -13.15 8.50
CA LEU A 95 7.93 -12.89 9.05
C LEU A 95 6.84 -13.09 7.98
N LEU A 96 6.99 -14.11 7.13
CA LEU A 96 6.11 -14.40 5.99
C LEU A 96 4.85 -15.17 6.40
N GLU A 97 5.01 -16.01 7.40
CA GLU A 97 3.98 -16.90 7.91
C GLU A 97 4.15 -16.90 9.42
N LEU A 98 3.74 -15.81 10.08
CA LEU A 98 3.84 -15.69 11.53
C LEU A 98 3.26 -16.92 12.22
N GLY A 99 4.07 -17.54 13.06
CA GLY A 99 3.71 -18.74 13.80
C GLY A 99 3.73 -20.03 12.96
N ALA A 100 4.20 -19.99 11.71
CA ALA A 100 4.58 -21.20 11.00
C ALA A 100 5.63 -21.95 11.84
N GLY A 101 5.30 -23.19 12.19
CA GLY A 101 6.10 -24.01 13.12
C GLY A 101 5.63 -23.98 14.57
N PHE A 102 4.62 -23.17 14.93
CA PHE A 102 3.94 -23.33 16.21
C PHE A 102 3.08 -24.59 16.21
N HIS A 103 3.17 -25.36 17.28
CA HIS A 103 2.34 -26.52 17.53
C HIS A 103 1.21 -26.16 18.51
N PRO A 104 -0.07 -26.39 18.13
CA PRO A 104 -1.22 -25.93 18.91
C PRO A 104 -1.31 -26.55 20.31
N ASP A 105 -0.84 -27.79 20.47
CA ASP A 105 -0.85 -28.49 21.76
C ASP A 105 0.35 -28.19 22.66
N LEU A 106 1.36 -27.47 22.16
CA LEU A 106 2.50 -27.03 22.96
C LEU A 106 2.19 -25.68 23.63
N THR A 107 2.80 -25.45 24.78
CA THR A 107 2.78 -24.15 25.48
C THR A 107 3.48 -23.07 24.67
N GLY A 108 3.21 -21.79 24.98
CA GLY A 108 3.96 -20.67 24.40
C GLY A 108 5.46 -20.82 24.59
N ARG A 109 5.90 -21.21 25.79
CA ARG A 109 7.31 -21.52 26.10
C ARG A 109 7.88 -22.56 25.15
N GLU A 110 7.27 -23.73 25.05
CA GLU A 110 7.73 -24.80 24.16
C GLU A 110 7.75 -24.36 22.69
N ASN A 111 6.78 -23.53 22.28
CA ASN A 111 6.74 -22.95 20.94
C ASN A 111 7.86 -21.94 20.67
N VAL A 112 8.28 -21.16 21.69
CA VAL A 112 9.47 -20.29 21.59
C VAL A 112 10.71 -21.13 21.27
N TYR A 113 10.94 -22.22 22.03
CA TYR A 113 12.08 -23.10 21.79
C TYR A 113 12.03 -23.80 20.43
N LEU A 114 10.86 -24.32 20.06
CA LEU A 114 10.65 -24.96 18.77
C LEU A 114 10.94 -23.99 17.62
N ASN A 115 10.36 -22.79 17.65
CA ASN A 115 10.50 -21.83 16.57
C ASN A 115 11.92 -21.23 16.51
N ALA A 116 12.53 -20.93 17.66
CA ALA A 116 13.92 -20.53 17.74
C ALA A 116 14.88 -21.57 17.11
N SER A 117 14.63 -22.88 17.36
CA SER A 117 15.42 -23.95 16.76
C SER A 117 15.26 -24.04 15.24
N ILE A 118 14.05 -23.82 14.72
CA ILE A 118 13.77 -23.74 13.28
C ILE A 118 14.52 -22.57 12.65
N LEU A 119 14.63 -21.45 13.37
CA LEU A 119 15.39 -20.25 12.97
C LEU A 119 16.91 -20.39 13.20
N GLY A 120 17.38 -21.56 13.65
CA GLY A 120 18.80 -21.89 13.77
C GLY A 120 19.47 -21.44 15.08
N LEU A 121 18.70 -21.14 16.12
CA LEU A 121 19.24 -20.92 17.47
C LEU A 121 19.49 -22.25 18.18
N SER A 122 20.62 -22.33 18.88
CA SER A 122 20.85 -23.36 19.89
C SER A 122 20.01 -23.09 21.14
N GLN A 123 19.72 -24.13 21.92
CA GLN A 123 18.96 -23.98 23.17
C GLN A 123 19.56 -22.92 24.10
N ARG A 124 20.89 -22.88 24.23
CA ARG A 124 21.61 -21.87 25.03
C ARG A 124 21.36 -20.45 24.55
N GLN A 125 21.35 -20.23 23.22
CA GLN A 125 21.03 -18.91 22.66
C GLN A 125 19.56 -18.57 22.91
N THR A 126 18.66 -19.53 22.76
CA THR A 126 17.24 -19.32 23.08
C THR A 126 17.05 -18.91 24.54
N ASP A 127 17.77 -19.54 25.48
CA ASP A 127 17.71 -19.19 26.90
C ASP A 127 18.16 -17.75 27.15
N GLU A 128 19.18 -17.25 26.42
CA GLU A 128 19.65 -15.85 26.51
C GLU A 128 18.60 -14.84 26.04
N TYR A 129 17.80 -15.20 25.04
CA TYR A 129 16.77 -14.31 24.48
C TYR A 129 15.38 -14.52 25.08
N PHE A 130 15.15 -15.59 25.85
CA PHE A 130 13.82 -16.03 26.27
C PHE A 130 13.05 -14.93 27.00
N ASP A 131 13.65 -14.33 28.04
CA ASP A 131 12.98 -13.31 28.84
C ASP A 131 12.64 -12.05 28.02
N ALA A 132 13.53 -11.66 27.10
CA ALA A 132 13.28 -10.53 26.19
C ALA A 132 12.16 -10.83 25.18
N ILE A 133 12.08 -12.06 24.67
CA ILE A 133 10.99 -12.51 23.80
C ILE A 133 9.65 -12.42 24.54
N VAL A 134 9.61 -12.91 25.79
CA VAL A 134 8.37 -12.90 26.58
C VAL A 134 7.96 -11.45 26.89
N ASP A 135 8.86 -10.61 27.39
CA ASP A 135 8.59 -9.20 27.70
C ASP A 135 8.14 -8.38 26.47
N PHE A 136 8.78 -8.62 25.31
CA PHE A 136 8.38 -7.97 24.07
C PHE A 136 6.96 -8.36 23.67
N SER A 137 6.63 -9.65 23.77
CA SER A 137 5.32 -10.19 23.41
C SER A 137 4.18 -9.74 24.35
N GLY A 138 4.48 -9.40 25.61
CA GLY A 138 3.50 -8.98 26.60
C GLY A 138 2.50 -10.08 26.97
N ILE A 139 2.91 -11.35 26.91
CA ILE A 139 2.07 -12.52 27.21
C ILE A 139 2.61 -13.36 28.38
N GLU A 140 3.37 -12.77 29.29
CA GLU A 140 4.06 -13.42 30.42
C GLU A 140 3.11 -14.35 31.19
N ARG A 141 1.88 -13.87 31.46
CA ARG A 141 0.87 -14.63 32.22
C ARG A 141 0.36 -15.88 31.51
N PHE A 142 0.53 -15.96 30.20
CA PHE A 142 0.01 -17.03 29.34
C PHE A 142 1.11 -17.88 28.70
N ILE A 143 2.39 -17.59 28.98
CA ILE A 143 3.52 -18.26 28.32
C ILE A 143 3.50 -19.78 28.52
N ASP A 144 3.04 -20.25 29.68
CA ASP A 144 2.93 -21.69 30.01
C ASP A 144 1.54 -22.27 29.66
N THR A 145 0.72 -21.55 28.88
CA THR A 145 -0.57 -22.03 28.35
C THR A 145 -0.39 -22.53 26.91
N GLN A 146 -1.13 -23.58 26.54
CA GLN A 146 -1.11 -24.14 25.17
C GLN A 146 -1.57 -23.09 24.15
N VAL A 147 -0.84 -23.00 23.03
CA VAL A 147 -1.05 -21.96 22.01
C VAL A 147 -2.44 -22.02 21.37
N LYS A 148 -3.09 -23.18 21.32
CA LYS A 148 -4.48 -23.29 20.84
C LYS A 148 -5.51 -22.48 21.65
N PHE A 149 -5.17 -22.06 22.87
CA PHE A 149 -6.00 -21.19 23.69
C PHE A 149 -5.63 -19.70 23.59
N TYR A 150 -4.64 -19.35 22.76
CA TYR A 150 -4.25 -17.97 22.55
C TYR A 150 -5.30 -17.25 21.71
N SER A 151 -5.49 -15.95 21.99
CA SER A 151 -6.12 -15.08 21.01
C SER A 151 -5.20 -14.94 19.78
N SER A 152 -5.78 -14.57 18.64
CA SER A 152 -5.00 -14.26 17.43
C SER A 152 -3.91 -13.20 17.67
N GLY A 153 -4.20 -12.21 18.51
CA GLY A 153 -3.24 -11.19 18.93
C GLY A 153 -2.06 -11.77 19.72
N MET A 154 -2.33 -12.59 20.74
CA MET A 154 -1.27 -13.24 21.53
C MET A 154 -0.37 -14.13 20.66
N TYR A 155 -0.99 -14.89 19.74
CA TYR A 155 -0.28 -15.74 18.79
C TYR A 155 0.70 -14.94 17.93
N VAL A 156 0.21 -13.87 17.28
CA VAL A 156 1.01 -12.99 16.43
C VAL A 156 2.12 -12.29 17.21
N ARG A 157 1.82 -11.79 18.41
CA ARG A 157 2.80 -11.12 19.26
C ARG A 157 3.97 -12.03 19.62
N LEU A 158 3.69 -13.27 20.05
CA LEU A 158 4.74 -14.23 20.38
C LEU A 158 5.55 -14.61 19.15
N ALA A 159 4.88 -14.90 18.02
CA ALA A 159 5.57 -15.25 16.78
C ALA A 159 6.51 -14.14 16.30
N PHE A 160 6.06 -12.89 16.36
CA PHE A 160 6.89 -11.73 16.00
C PHE A 160 8.05 -11.56 16.99
N ALA A 161 7.79 -11.65 18.29
CA ALA A 161 8.80 -11.51 19.34
C ALA A 161 9.95 -12.50 19.16
N VAL A 162 9.65 -13.78 18.89
CA VAL A 162 10.68 -14.78 18.61
C VAL A 162 11.53 -14.37 17.40
N ALA A 163 10.88 -14.04 16.29
CA ALA A 163 11.55 -13.80 15.01
C ALA A 163 12.40 -12.51 14.98
N VAL A 164 12.13 -11.51 15.83
CA VAL A 164 13.03 -10.36 15.95
C VAL A 164 14.19 -10.62 16.91
N HIS A 165 14.03 -11.46 17.93
CA HIS A 165 15.12 -11.72 18.89
C HIS A 165 16.13 -12.79 18.44
N VAL A 166 15.96 -13.41 17.27
CA VAL A 166 16.91 -14.40 16.73
C VAL A 166 18.17 -13.82 16.05
N ASP A 167 18.37 -12.50 16.17
CA ASP A 167 19.50 -11.75 15.64
C ASP A 167 19.80 -12.03 14.14
N PRO A 168 18.86 -11.72 13.23
CA PRO A 168 19.01 -12.05 11.81
C PRO A 168 19.98 -11.11 11.08
N ASP A 169 20.68 -11.62 10.06
CA ASP A 169 21.44 -10.79 9.11
C ASP A 169 20.51 -10.17 8.05
N VAL A 170 19.47 -10.93 7.66
CA VAL A 170 18.43 -10.53 6.70
C VAL A 170 17.05 -10.77 7.31
N LEU A 171 16.25 -9.72 7.43
CA LEU A 171 14.86 -9.78 7.90
C LEU A 171 13.88 -9.60 6.73
N LEU A 172 13.05 -10.60 6.47
CA LEU A 172 11.92 -10.48 5.54
C LEU A 172 10.65 -10.14 6.32
N VAL A 173 9.95 -9.10 5.91
CA VAL A 173 8.72 -8.63 6.57
C VAL A 173 7.60 -8.58 5.53
N ASP A 174 6.49 -9.28 5.75
CA ASP A 174 5.37 -9.38 4.79
C ASP A 174 4.07 -8.88 5.40
N GLU A 175 3.71 -7.60 5.21
CA GLU A 175 2.40 -6.99 5.60
C GLU A 175 1.94 -7.20 7.06
N VAL A 176 2.79 -7.81 7.87
CA VAL A 176 2.53 -8.26 9.24
C VAL A 176 2.63 -7.11 10.24
N LEU A 177 3.29 -6.00 9.87
CA LEU A 177 3.42 -4.83 10.73
C LEU A 177 2.09 -4.16 11.06
N ALA A 178 1.03 -4.46 10.29
CA ALA A 178 -0.32 -3.99 10.56
C ALA A 178 -1.12 -4.91 11.50
N VAL A 179 -0.55 -6.04 11.94
CA VAL A 179 -1.26 -7.02 12.78
C VAL A 179 -0.89 -6.81 14.26
N GLY A 180 -1.90 -6.63 15.11
CA GLY A 180 -1.74 -6.31 16.53
C GLY A 180 -2.50 -5.03 16.89
N ASP A 181 -2.38 -4.60 18.15
CA ASP A 181 -2.85 -3.29 18.58
C ASP A 181 -1.79 -2.21 18.32
N GLU A 182 -2.22 -0.96 18.29
CA GLU A 182 -1.36 0.21 18.02
C GLU A 182 -0.08 0.25 18.90
N PRO A 183 -0.13 -0.05 20.22
CA PRO A 183 1.09 -0.11 21.04
C PRO A 183 2.08 -1.17 20.55
N PHE A 184 1.62 -2.35 20.17
CA PHE A 184 2.51 -3.41 19.67
C PHE A 184 3.06 -3.10 18.28
N GLN A 185 2.26 -2.51 17.39
CA GLN A 185 2.73 -2.05 16.09
C GLN A 185 3.86 -1.03 16.24
N ARG A 186 3.74 -0.10 17.19
CA ARG A 186 4.79 0.88 17.50
C ARG A 186 6.08 0.21 17.99
N LYS A 187 5.98 -0.79 18.88
CA LYS A 187 7.13 -1.62 19.29
C LYS A 187 7.80 -2.31 18.09
N CYS A 188 7.01 -2.83 17.14
CA CYS A 188 7.53 -3.49 15.94
C CYS A 188 8.30 -2.51 15.04
N LEU A 189 7.77 -1.31 14.84
CA LEU A 189 8.42 -0.26 14.05
C LEU A 189 9.71 0.23 14.72
N ASP A 190 9.71 0.41 16.04
CA ASP A 190 10.90 0.79 16.80
C ASP A 190 11.99 -0.28 16.69
N GLN A 191 11.62 -1.57 16.73
CA GLN A 191 12.55 -2.67 16.53
C GLN A 191 13.16 -2.69 15.13
N ILE A 192 12.35 -2.47 14.09
CA ILE A 192 12.83 -2.33 12.70
C ILE A 192 13.84 -1.19 12.61
N ARG A 193 13.53 -0.03 13.19
CA ARG A 193 14.45 1.12 13.22
C ARG A 193 15.74 0.83 13.97
N SER A 194 15.71 0.00 15.02
CA SER A 194 16.93 -0.47 15.70
C SER A 194 17.79 -1.30 14.75
N PHE A 195 17.19 -2.28 14.07
CA PHE A 195 17.91 -3.11 13.09
C PHE A 195 18.53 -2.31 11.95
N GLN A 196 17.85 -1.28 11.47
CA GLN A 196 18.41 -0.36 10.48
C GLN A 196 19.66 0.35 11.00
N LYS A 197 19.61 0.88 12.23
CA LYS A 197 20.76 1.55 12.87
C LYS A 197 21.93 0.59 13.12
N GLU A 198 21.63 -0.69 13.37
CA GLU A 198 22.62 -1.75 13.54
C GLU A 198 23.20 -2.26 12.20
N GLY A 199 22.70 -1.76 11.06
CA GLY A 199 23.18 -2.15 9.73
C GLY A 199 22.68 -3.53 9.29
N ARG A 200 21.54 -4.01 9.83
CA ARG A 200 20.88 -5.23 9.37
C ARG A 200 20.19 -4.98 8.03
N THR A 201 20.05 -6.03 7.23
CA THR A 201 19.37 -5.95 5.93
C THR A 201 17.90 -6.27 6.11
N ILE A 202 17.01 -5.46 5.54
CA ILE A 202 15.56 -5.62 5.70
C ILE A 202 14.89 -5.61 4.33
N ILE A 203 14.01 -6.57 4.06
CA ILE A 203 13.13 -6.59 2.90
C ILE A 203 11.70 -6.46 3.39
N LEU A 204 11.10 -5.31 3.14
CA LEU A 204 9.77 -4.95 3.61
C LEU A 204 8.77 -5.01 2.46
N VAL A 205 7.78 -5.91 2.55
CA VAL A 205 6.58 -5.87 1.72
C VAL A 205 5.49 -5.14 2.47
N THR A 206 5.02 -4.05 1.89
CA THR A 206 3.93 -3.23 2.43
C THR A 206 3.14 -2.57 1.30
N HIS A 207 1.85 -2.36 1.54
CA HIS A 207 1.00 -1.52 0.70
C HIS A 207 0.98 -0.06 1.15
N ALA A 208 1.53 0.24 2.34
CA ALA A 208 1.63 1.60 2.86
C ALA A 208 2.83 2.33 2.23
N LEU A 209 2.58 3.04 1.13
CA LEU A 209 3.61 3.79 0.39
C LEU A 209 4.36 4.79 1.27
N ASP A 210 3.70 5.37 2.26
CA ASP A 210 4.31 6.36 3.16
C ASP A 210 5.38 5.70 4.05
N GLN A 211 5.17 4.44 4.46
CA GLN A 211 6.18 3.65 5.19
C GLN A 211 7.39 3.32 4.31
N VAL A 212 7.17 3.13 3.01
CA VAL A 212 8.25 2.85 2.06
C VAL A 212 9.16 4.06 1.91
N VAL A 213 8.55 5.25 1.83
CA VAL A 213 9.31 6.52 1.75
C VAL A 213 10.01 6.84 3.07
N ASP A 214 9.40 6.55 4.23
CA ASP A 214 10.00 6.83 5.55
C ASP A 214 11.11 5.83 5.95
N LEU A 215 10.92 4.55 5.63
CA LEU A 215 11.77 3.48 6.18
C LEU A 215 12.77 2.89 5.19
N CYS A 216 12.53 2.95 3.88
CA CYS A 216 13.37 2.23 2.91
C CYS A 216 14.46 3.12 2.32
N ASP A 217 15.65 2.57 2.13
CA ASP A 217 16.74 3.22 1.39
C ASP A 217 16.53 3.08 -0.13
N ARG A 218 15.82 2.03 -0.53
CA ARG A 218 15.57 1.64 -1.92
C ARG A 218 14.21 0.96 -2.02
N ALA A 219 13.53 1.12 -3.14
CA ALA A 219 12.27 0.45 -3.41
C ALA A 219 12.27 -0.26 -4.78
N VAL A 220 11.65 -1.42 -4.80
CA VAL A 220 11.48 -2.29 -5.95
C VAL A 220 9.99 -2.44 -6.22
N VAL A 221 9.56 -2.03 -7.41
CA VAL A 221 8.18 -2.21 -7.86
C VAL A 221 8.11 -3.50 -8.67
N LEU A 222 7.27 -4.42 -8.22
CA LEU A 222 6.89 -5.61 -8.96
C LEU A 222 5.56 -5.39 -9.67
N GLU A 223 5.50 -5.75 -10.94
CA GLU A 223 4.29 -5.79 -11.74
C GLU A 223 4.26 -7.05 -12.60
N ASN A 224 3.14 -7.80 -12.58
CA ASN A 224 2.95 -9.00 -13.39
C ASN A 224 4.12 -10.01 -13.33
N GLY A 225 4.74 -10.13 -12.15
CA GLY A 225 5.86 -11.03 -11.90
C GLY A 225 7.22 -10.52 -12.37
N ARG A 226 7.36 -9.24 -12.71
CA ARG A 226 8.60 -8.60 -13.19
C ARG A 226 8.94 -7.38 -12.35
N VAL A 227 10.23 -7.06 -12.26
CA VAL A 227 10.70 -5.79 -11.69
C VAL A 227 10.53 -4.71 -12.74
N VAL A 228 9.79 -3.65 -12.41
CA VAL A 228 9.55 -2.50 -13.31
C VAL A 228 10.28 -1.24 -12.86
N VAL A 229 10.46 -1.08 -11.55
CA VAL A 229 11.26 0.00 -10.97
C VAL A 229 12.14 -0.58 -9.89
N ASP A 230 13.37 -0.08 -9.81
CA ASP A 230 14.33 -0.44 -8.79
C ASP A 230 15.22 0.78 -8.51
N GLY A 231 15.01 1.44 -7.37
CA GLY A 231 15.73 2.68 -7.07
C GLY A 231 15.09 3.49 -5.95
N ASP A 232 15.01 4.81 -6.15
CA ASP A 232 14.55 5.76 -5.15
C ASP A 232 13.10 5.45 -4.68
N PRO A 233 12.84 5.38 -3.35
CA PRO A 233 11.53 5.11 -2.79
C PRO A 233 10.43 6.08 -3.23
N ALA A 234 10.73 7.38 -3.32
CA ALA A 234 9.73 8.39 -3.69
C ALA A 234 9.39 8.31 -5.19
N LEU A 235 10.36 7.96 -6.05
CA LEU A 235 10.09 7.65 -7.44
C LEU A 235 9.23 6.39 -7.57
N ALA A 236 9.61 5.30 -6.90
CA ALA A 236 8.88 4.03 -6.94
C ALA A 236 7.42 4.19 -6.46
N ALA A 237 7.21 4.93 -5.36
CA ALA A 237 5.87 5.23 -4.85
C ALA A 237 5.05 6.06 -5.85
N ARG A 238 5.67 7.04 -6.52
CA ARG A 238 5.00 7.84 -7.57
C ARG A 238 4.62 7.00 -8.78
N THR A 239 5.51 6.14 -9.27
CA THR A 239 5.20 5.23 -10.38
C THR A 239 4.01 4.36 -10.04
N LEU A 240 4.01 3.76 -8.84
CA LEU A 240 2.90 2.90 -8.44
C LEU A 240 1.58 3.67 -8.31
N ARG A 241 1.59 4.92 -7.82
CA ARG A 241 0.39 5.78 -7.77
C ARG A 241 -0.14 6.12 -9.16
N ALA A 242 0.74 6.51 -10.08
CA ALA A 242 0.35 6.81 -11.46
C ALA A 242 -0.25 5.58 -12.17
N ASP A 243 0.35 4.40 -11.97
CA ASP A 243 -0.19 3.15 -12.52
C ASP A 243 -1.54 2.78 -11.88
N PHE A 244 -1.71 2.96 -10.56
CA PHE A 244 -3.00 2.77 -9.91
C PHE A 244 -4.05 3.76 -10.43
N GLU A 245 -3.68 5.01 -10.74
CA GLU A 245 -4.61 5.96 -11.35
C GLU A 245 -5.01 5.52 -12.76
N VAL A 246 -4.07 5.03 -13.57
CA VAL A 246 -4.34 4.49 -14.92
C VAL A 246 -5.19 3.22 -14.85
N VAL A 247 -4.89 2.29 -13.94
CA VAL A 247 -5.67 1.06 -13.73
C VAL A 247 -7.04 1.39 -13.18
N ARG A 248 -7.17 2.31 -12.21
CA ARG A 248 -8.46 2.79 -11.71
C ARG A 248 -9.29 3.42 -12.82
N GLN A 249 -8.67 4.21 -13.70
CA GLN A 249 -9.32 4.76 -14.90
C GLN A 249 -9.69 3.68 -15.92
N ALA A 250 -8.89 2.61 -16.06
CA ALA A 250 -9.15 1.49 -16.97
C ALA A 250 -10.24 0.54 -16.43
N GLU A 251 -10.26 0.28 -15.12
CA GLU A 251 -11.30 -0.47 -14.42
C GLU A 251 -12.61 0.31 -14.41
N GLN A 252 -12.57 1.63 -14.17
CA GLN A 252 -13.71 2.52 -14.42
C GLN A 252 -14.16 2.43 -15.89
N ARG A 253 -13.25 2.47 -16.87
CA ARG A 253 -13.59 2.28 -18.30
C ARG A 253 -14.20 0.91 -18.62
N THR A 254 -13.82 -0.13 -17.88
CA THR A 254 -14.30 -1.51 -18.11
C THR A 254 -15.63 -1.77 -17.42
N GLU A 255 -15.88 -1.15 -16.26
CA GLU A 255 -17.19 -1.07 -15.62
C GLU A 255 -18.15 -0.19 -16.45
N LEU A 256 -17.66 0.90 -17.06
CA LEU A 256 -18.38 1.74 -18.03
C LEU A 256 -18.67 1.02 -19.37
N ALA A 257 -18.09 -0.15 -19.63
CA ALA A 257 -18.34 -0.91 -20.85
C ALA A 257 -19.63 -1.75 -20.80
N HIS A 258 -20.28 -1.87 -19.65
CA HIS A 258 -21.57 -2.54 -19.49
C HIS A 258 -22.63 -1.53 -18.98
N GLU A 259 -23.37 -0.95 -19.95
CA GLU A 259 -24.57 -0.08 -19.84
C GLU A 259 -24.37 1.46 -19.91
N PRO A 260 -25.42 2.21 -20.34
CA PRO A 260 -25.43 3.04 -21.53
C PRO A 260 -24.63 4.36 -21.43
N GLN A 261 -24.18 4.81 -22.60
CA GLN A 261 -23.36 6.00 -22.82
C GLN A 261 -23.99 7.32 -22.31
N HIS A 262 -23.61 7.75 -21.12
CA HIS A 262 -23.67 9.16 -20.73
C HIS A 262 -22.38 9.85 -21.21
N HIS A 263 -22.38 10.36 -22.45
CA HIS A 263 -21.25 11.13 -22.99
C HIS A 263 -21.29 12.55 -22.41
N ALA A 264 -20.70 12.75 -21.23
CA ALA A 264 -20.51 14.08 -20.66
C ALA A 264 -19.09 14.28 -20.16
N THR A 265 -18.58 15.49 -20.29
CA THR A 265 -17.20 15.83 -19.96
C THR A 265 -17.13 17.12 -19.17
N VAL A 266 -16.16 17.17 -18.26
CA VAL A 266 -15.70 18.42 -17.64
C VAL A 266 -14.71 19.04 -18.62
N THR A 267 -15.04 20.22 -19.12
CA THR A 267 -14.28 20.90 -20.17
C THR A 267 -13.31 21.94 -19.61
N ALA A 268 -13.65 22.54 -18.46
CA ALA A 268 -12.76 23.45 -17.75
C ALA A 268 -13.11 23.51 -16.26
N VAL A 269 -12.11 23.81 -15.44
CA VAL A 269 -12.26 24.18 -14.04
C VAL A 269 -11.48 25.46 -13.82
N ARG A 270 -12.06 26.44 -13.14
CA ARG A 270 -11.42 27.71 -12.83
C ARG A 270 -11.71 28.10 -11.38
N LEU A 271 -10.73 28.73 -10.76
CA LEU A 271 -10.93 29.42 -9.49
C LEU A 271 -11.28 30.86 -9.79
N ILE A 272 -12.37 31.36 -9.19
CA ILE A 272 -12.85 32.72 -9.41
C ILE A 272 -12.99 33.45 -8.07
N GLY A 273 -12.66 34.74 -8.08
CA GLY A 273 -12.90 35.66 -6.97
C GLY A 273 -14.35 36.17 -6.95
N ASP A 274 -14.67 36.98 -5.96
CA ASP A 274 -16.02 37.55 -5.80
C ASP A 274 -16.46 38.46 -6.96
N ASP A 275 -15.50 39.06 -7.67
CA ASP A 275 -15.71 39.87 -8.86
C ASP A 275 -15.77 39.06 -10.16
N GLY A 276 -15.67 37.73 -10.06
CA GLY A 276 -15.64 36.79 -11.20
C GLY A 276 -14.29 36.73 -11.92
N SER A 277 -13.26 37.43 -11.44
CA SER A 277 -11.91 37.33 -11.99
C SER A 277 -11.22 36.02 -11.58
N PRO A 278 -10.35 35.45 -12.43
CA PRO A 278 -9.62 34.25 -12.06
C PRO A 278 -8.63 34.52 -10.94
N ILE A 279 -8.60 33.63 -9.94
CA ILE A 279 -7.66 33.71 -8.82
C ILE A 279 -6.67 32.56 -8.85
N THR A 280 -5.43 32.84 -8.50
CA THR A 280 -4.35 31.84 -8.40
C THR A 280 -3.67 31.88 -7.03
N GLN A 281 -4.10 32.75 -6.13
CA GLN A 281 -3.58 32.88 -4.78
C GLN A 281 -4.71 33.10 -3.79
N ILE A 282 -4.62 32.46 -2.62
CA ILE A 282 -5.50 32.68 -1.48
C ILE A 282 -4.70 32.73 -0.18
N ALA A 283 -5.31 33.25 0.89
CA ALA A 283 -4.84 33.13 2.26
C ALA A 283 -5.68 32.07 3.01
N PRO A 284 -5.15 31.48 4.10
CA PRO A 284 -5.93 30.62 4.97
C PRO A 284 -7.17 31.35 5.53
N GLY A 285 -8.32 30.71 5.46
CA GLY A 285 -9.60 31.28 5.88
C GLY A 285 -10.39 31.95 4.76
N ASP A 286 -9.79 32.17 3.58
CA ASP A 286 -10.50 32.72 2.42
C ASP A 286 -11.59 31.75 1.92
N ASP A 287 -12.61 32.32 1.28
CA ASP A 287 -13.61 31.56 0.52
C ASP A 287 -13.06 31.24 -0.87
N LEU A 288 -13.32 30.02 -1.34
CA LEU A 288 -12.90 29.55 -2.66
C LEU A 288 -14.13 29.25 -3.52
N ARG A 289 -14.22 29.86 -4.69
CA ARG A 289 -15.27 29.54 -5.68
C ARG A 289 -14.66 28.78 -6.85
N VAL A 290 -15.17 27.58 -7.08
CA VAL A 290 -14.73 26.70 -8.16
C VAL A 290 -15.81 26.70 -9.24
N GLN A 291 -15.51 27.32 -10.38
CA GLN A 291 -16.34 27.27 -11.57
C GLN A 291 -15.98 26.03 -12.40
N VAL A 292 -16.99 25.23 -12.77
CA VAL A 292 -16.83 24.02 -13.57
C VAL A 292 -17.71 24.11 -14.82
N ASP A 293 -17.09 24.00 -15.99
CA ASP A 293 -17.76 23.97 -17.28
C ASP A 293 -17.94 22.51 -17.72
N VAL A 294 -19.19 22.12 -18.00
CA VAL A 294 -19.59 20.76 -18.36
C VAL A 294 -20.25 20.77 -19.74
N GLU A 295 -19.95 19.75 -20.55
CA GLU A 295 -20.61 19.52 -21.84
C GLU A 295 -21.16 18.09 -21.90
N ALA A 296 -22.46 17.96 -22.14
CA ALA A 296 -23.18 16.71 -22.25
C ALA A 296 -23.73 16.52 -23.68
N ALA A 297 -23.28 15.48 -24.37
CA ALA A 297 -23.72 15.14 -25.72
C ALA A 297 -25.10 14.45 -25.75
N SER A 298 -25.52 13.88 -24.62
CA SER A 298 -26.86 13.36 -24.36
C SER A 298 -27.39 13.91 -23.04
N THR A 299 -28.70 13.87 -22.83
CA THR A 299 -29.31 14.38 -21.59
C THR A 299 -28.81 13.60 -20.38
N LEU A 300 -28.31 14.31 -19.37
CA LEU A 300 -27.92 13.78 -18.07
C LEU A 300 -29.05 14.02 -17.07
N ASP A 301 -29.83 13.00 -16.73
CA ASP A 301 -30.99 13.15 -15.82
C ASP A 301 -30.64 12.94 -14.34
N ASP A 302 -29.67 12.08 -14.02
CA ASP A 302 -29.30 11.73 -12.63
C ASP A 302 -27.78 11.77 -12.39
N TRP A 303 -27.22 12.97 -12.47
CA TRP A 303 -25.78 13.20 -12.45
C TRP A 303 -25.32 14.01 -11.24
N VAL A 304 -24.04 13.86 -10.95
CA VAL A 304 -23.33 14.44 -9.82
C VAL A 304 -22.16 15.25 -10.34
N LEU A 305 -22.02 16.48 -9.84
CA LEU A 305 -20.86 17.32 -10.05
C LEU A 305 -19.94 17.22 -8.83
N GLY A 306 -18.67 16.95 -9.06
CA GLY A 306 -17.64 16.87 -8.02
C GLY A 306 -16.52 17.87 -8.25
N VAL A 307 -15.96 18.37 -7.14
CA VAL A 307 -14.72 19.16 -7.13
C VAL A 307 -13.83 18.66 -6.00
N GLY A 308 -12.51 18.72 -6.20
CA GLY A 308 -11.57 18.40 -5.15
C GLY A 308 -10.28 19.19 -5.28
N ILE A 309 -9.54 19.21 -4.17
CA ILE A 309 -8.26 19.89 -4.01
C ILE A 309 -7.23 18.81 -3.67
N ASP A 310 -6.16 18.78 -4.45
CA ASP A 310 -5.06 17.84 -4.31
C ASP A 310 -3.72 18.59 -4.17
N THR A 311 -2.72 17.90 -3.66
CA THR A 311 -1.33 18.36 -3.78
C THR A 311 -0.81 18.12 -5.21
N PRO A 312 0.25 18.81 -5.65
CA PRO A 312 0.95 18.51 -6.91
C PRO A 312 1.53 17.09 -6.96
N SER A 313 1.62 16.39 -5.83
CA SER A 313 2.03 14.98 -5.75
C SER A 313 0.85 14.00 -5.85
N GLY A 314 -0.36 14.49 -6.17
CA GLY A 314 -1.58 13.69 -6.33
C GLY A 314 -2.23 13.26 -5.02
N GLN A 315 -1.82 13.80 -3.86
CA GLN A 315 -2.48 13.50 -2.59
C GLN A 315 -3.77 14.32 -2.47
N SER A 316 -4.91 13.65 -2.34
CA SER A 316 -6.18 14.34 -2.14
C SER A 316 -6.30 14.91 -0.73
N LEU A 317 -6.61 16.20 -0.65
CA LEU A 317 -6.75 16.94 0.61
C LEU A 317 -8.21 17.22 0.94
N TYR A 318 -9.01 17.50 -0.09
CA TYR A 318 -10.43 17.78 0.05
C TYR A 318 -11.17 17.31 -1.20
N GLY A 319 -12.40 16.83 -1.00
CA GLY A 319 -13.30 16.51 -2.10
C GLY A 319 -14.74 16.66 -1.64
N THR A 320 -15.57 17.22 -2.50
CA THR A 320 -17.02 17.25 -2.32
C THR A 320 -17.71 16.99 -3.64
N ASN A 321 -18.99 16.66 -3.57
CA ASN A 321 -19.83 16.56 -4.74
C ASN A 321 -21.28 16.86 -4.38
N THR A 322 -22.11 17.07 -5.39
CA THR A 322 -23.52 17.45 -5.20
C THR A 322 -24.32 16.37 -4.46
N GLN A 323 -23.94 15.10 -4.53
CA GLN A 323 -24.54 14.02 -3.76
C GLN A 323 -24.24 14.14 -2.25
N LEU A 324 -22.98 14.33 -1.87
CA LEU A 324 -22.56 14.53 -0.48
C LEU A 324 -23.18 15.81 0.11
N MET A 325 -23.41 16.82 -0.74
CA MET A 325 -24.13 18.04 -0.40
C MET A 325 -25.66 17.87 -0.34
N GLY A 326 -26.20 16.68 -0.65
CA GLY A 326 -27.64 16.42 -0.69
C GLY A 326 -28.39 17.21 -1.77
N THR A 327 -27.71 17.66 -2.81
CA THR A 327 -28.24 18.55 -3.86
C THR A 327 -28.40 17.80 -5.18
N ARG A 328 -29.63 17.57 -5.63
CA ARG A 328 -29.92 16.95 -6.94
C ARG A 328 -29.68 17.96 -8.07
N MET A 329 -28.92 17.54 -9.08
CA MET A 329 -28.68 18.38 -10.26
C MET A 329 -29.87 18.31 -11.22
N PRO A 330 -30.26 19.43 -11.85
CA PRO A 330 -31.27 19.41 -12.90
C PRO A 330 -30.75 18.65 -14.13
N PRO A 331 -31.64 18.10 -14.96
CA PRO A 331 -31.24 17.50 -16.21
C PRO A 331 -30.41 18.46 -17.07
N LEU A 332 -29.29 18.00 -17.61
CA LEU A 332 -28.40 18.80 -18.45
C LEU A 332 -28.35 18.22 -19.87
N THR A 333 -28.54 19.07 -20.87
CA THR A 333 -28.30 18.75 -22.29
C THR A 333 -27.48 19.87 -22.91
N GLY A 334 -26.37 19.54 -23.57
CA GLY A 334 -25.43 20.54 -24.07
C GLY A 334 -24.52 21.07 -22.97
N ARG A 335 -24.24 22.38 -22.97
CA ARG A 335 -23.26 23.00 -22.05
C ARG A 335 -23.93 23.58 -20.80
N GLY A 336 -23.26 23.45 -19.66
CA GLY A 336 -23.63 24.08 -18.40
C GLY A 336 -22.40 24.52 -17.63
N THR A 337 -22.51 25.65 -16.94
CA THR A 337 -21.49 26.17 -16.03
C THR A 337 -22.05 26.18 -14.63
N PHE A 338 -21.30 25.63 -13.70
CA PHE A 338 -21.71 25.45 -12.30
C PHE A 338 -20.63 26.01 -11.37
N GLU A 339 -21.05 26.53 -10.23
CA GLU A 339 -20.15 27.09 -9.22
C GLU A 339 -20.30 26.31 -7.91
N VAL A 340 -19.17 25.85 -7.37
CA VAL A 340 -19.09 25.26 -6.03
C VAL A 340 -18.35 26.25 -5.12
N GLN A 341 -19.05 26.72 -4.08
CA GLN A 341 -18.48 27.62 -3.09
C GLN A 341 -18.00 26.83 -1.86
N LEU A 342 -16.71 26.90 -1.58
CA LEU A 342 -16.09 26.39 -0.36
C LEU A 342 -15.83 27.57 0.55
N ARG A 343 -16.37 27.52 1.77
CA ARG A 343 -16.21 28.62 2.72
C ARG A 343 -15.13 28.31 3.75
N ASN A 344 -14.42 29.33 4.18
CA ASN A 344 -13.47 29.24 5.29
C ASN A 344 -12.39 28.17 5.05
N VAL A 345 -11.65 28.28 3.95
CA VAL A 345 -10.68 27.27 3.51
C VAL A 345 -9.35 27.45 4.25
N TRP A 346 -9.09 26.59 5.24
CA TRP A 346 -7.87 26.62 6.06
C TRP A 346 -6.80 25.65 5.54
N LEU A 347 -6.24 25.95 4.37
CA LEU A 347 -5.08 25.25 3.85
C LEU A 347 -3.78 25.89 4.37
N GLY A 348 -2.75 25.08 4.55
CA GLY A 348 -1.42 25.55 4.90
C GLY A 348 -0.67 26.15 3.70
N GLY A 349 0.55 26.64 3.91
CA GLY A 349 1.32 27.28 2.84
C GLY A 349 1.79 26.26 1.80
N GLY A 350 1.54 26.53 0.51
CA GLY A 350 1.94 25.60 -0.55
C GLY A 350 1.27 25.84 -1.90
N GLN A 351 1.55 24.95 -2.85
CA GLN A 351 0.87 24.86 -4.15
C GLN A 351 -0.17 23.75 -4.09
N TYR A 352 -1.31 23.97 -4.73
CA TYR A 352 -2.46 23.07 -4.75
C TYR A 352 -3.06 23.02 -6.16
N GLU A 353 -3.70 21.90 -6.46
CA GLU A 353 -4.38 21.66 -7.73
C GLU A 353 -5.85 21.36 -7.47
N VAL A 354 -6.70 21.76 -8.42
CA VAL A 354 -8.14 21.55 -8.38
C VAL A 354 -8.54 20.66 -9.54
N HIS A 355 -9.35 19.65 -9.27
CA HIS A 355 -9.96 18.82 -10.29
C HIS A 355 -11.49 18.96 -10.28
N GLY A 356 -12.10 18.66 -11.43
CA GLY A 356 -13.54 18.56 -11.58
C GLY A 356 -13.93 17.15 -12.03
N ALA A 357 -15.05 16.64 -11.55
CA ALA A 357 -15.55 15.31 -11.89
C ALA A 357 -17.07 15.29 -12.13
N LEU A 358 -17.52 14.33 -12.92
CA LEU A 358 -18.92 14.00 -13.17
C LEU A 358 -19.13 12.55 -12.80
N ALA A 359 -20.24 12.22 -12.15
CA ALA A 359 -20.63 10.86 -11.85
C ALA A 359 -22.15 10.68 -11.97
N VAL A 360 -22.64 9.44 -11.90
CA VAL A 360 -24.07 9.14 -11.73
C VAL A 360 -24.39 9.12 -10.23
N TRP A 361 -25.58 9.58 -9.82
CA TRP A 361 -25.96 9.74 -8.40
C TRP A 361 -25.78 8.50 -7.51
N ALA A 362 -25.87 7.30 -8.06
CA ALA A 362 -25.58 6.06 -7.34
C ALA A 362 -24.77 5.11 -8.22
N GLY A 363 -23.89 5.66 -9.05
CA GLY A 363 -23.22 4.91 -10.10
C GLY A 363 -21.79 5.40 -10.35
N PRO A 364 -21.21 4.99 -11.48
CA PRO A 364 -19.80 5.24 -11.76
C PRO A 364 -19.52 6.71 -12.04
N GLU A 365 -18.24 7.07 -11.94
CA GLU A 365 -17.70 8.32 -12.47
C GLU A 365 -17.84 8.32 -14.00
N ILE A 366 -18.40 9.39 -14.56
CA ILE A 366 -18.57 9.60 -16.00
C ILE A 366 -17.27 10.18 -16.59
N HIS A 367 -16.73 11.21 -15.96
CA HIS A 367 -15.52 11.90 -16.43
C HIS A 367 -14.85 12.66 -15.30
N ARG A 368 -13.52 12.76 -15.34
CA ARG A 368 -12.72 13.61 -14.45
C ARG A 368 -11.69 14.37 -15.27
N LEU A 369 -11.57 15.67 -14.98
CA LEU A 369 -10.50 16.51 -15.48
C LEU A 369 -9.50 16.75 -14.33
N PRO A 370 -8.41 15.97 -14.24
CA PRO A 370 -7.38 16.13 -13.22
C PRO A 370 -6.56 17.40 -13.49
N GLN A 371 -5.98 17.97 -12.43
CA GLN A 371 -5.05 19.11 -12.50
C GLN A 371 -5.56 20.29 -13.36
N ALA A 372 -6.85 20.57 -13.27
CA ALA A 372 -7.55 21.47 -14.18
C ALA A 372 -7.27 22.96 -13.88
N ALA A 373 -7.01 23.29 -12.62
CA ALA A 373 -6.55 24.60 -12.17
C ALA A 373 -5.55 24.45 -11.03
N SER A 374 -4.70 25.45 -10.81
CA SER A 374 -3.72 25.48 -9.72
C SER A 374 -3.78 26.81 -8.97
N PHE A 375 -3.54 26.77 -7.66
CA PHE A 375 -3.41 27.96 -6.82
C PHE A 375 -2.37 27.78 -5.72
N SER A 376 -1.88 28.90 -5.20
CA SER A 376 -0.95 28.92 -4.09
C SER A 376 -1.59 29.52 -2.83
N VAL A 377 -1.34 28.93 -1.68
CA VAL A 377 -1.73 29.50 -0.39
C VAL A 377 -0.53 30.19 0.23
N THR A 378 -0.69 31.46 0.58
CA THR A 378 0.36 32.25 1.24
C THR A 378 0.09 32.32 2.73
N THR A 379 1.08 31.96 3.57
CA THR A 379 1.00 32.05 5.03
C THR A 379 2.04 33.02 5.59
N ASP A 380 1.86 33.45 6.84
CA ASP A 380 2.77 34.34 7.56
C ASP A 380 3.99 33.62 8.18
N GLY A 381 4.14 32.32 7.92
CA GLY A 381 5.22 31.49 8.43
C GLY A 381 5.08 31.04 9.89
N ARG A 382 3.95 31.30 10.57
CA ARG A 382 3.71 30.85 11.95
C ARG A 382 3.29 29.38 12.07
N SER A 383 2.93 28.74 10.95
CA SER A 383 2.46 27.35 10.87
C SER A 383 3.09 26.61 9.67
N VAL A 384 3.23 25.29 9.78
CA VAL A 384 3.75 24.39 8.74
C VAL A 384 2.83 23.19 8.55
N GLY A 385 2.72 22.68 7.32
CA GLY A 385 1.87 21.54 6.96
C GLY A 385 0.73 21.93 6.02
N PHE A 386 -0.21 21.01 5.78
CA PHE A 386 -1.34 21.22 4.88
C PHE A 386 -2.57 21.87 5.53
N LEU A 387 -2.61 21.89 6.87
CA LEU A 387 -3.66 22.55 7.64
C LEU A 387 -3.21 23.96 8.01
N GLY A 388 -4.01 24.96 7.65
CA GLY A 388 -3.89 26.31 8.17
C GLY A 388 -4.54 26.40 9.55
N ALA A 389 -3.90 27.09 10.49
CA ALA A 389 -4.51 27.47 11.77
C ALA A 389 -3.81 28.71 12.31
N GLU A 390 -4.53 29.52 13.10
CA GLU A 390 -3.98 30.66 13.84
C GLU A 390 -3.57 30.24 15.26
N PRO A 391 -2.27 30.04 15.55
CA PRO A 391 -1.84 29.69 16.89
C PRO A 391 -1.94 30.91 17.82
N SER A 392 -2.46 30.72 19.04
CA SER A 392 -2.41 31.69 20.13
C SER A 392 -1.89 31.04 21.40
N LEU A 393 -1.06 31.76 22.17
CA LEU A 393 -0.56 31.33 23.47
C LEU A 393 -1.32 32.07 24.57
N ALA A 394 -2.18 31.36 25.30
CA ALA A 394 -2.81 31.90 26.49
C ALA A 394 -1.90 31.65 27.70
N SER A 395 -1.47 32.72 28.38
CA SER A 395 -0.85 32.62 29.71
C SER A 395 -1.96 32.65 30.76
N SER A 396 -2.02 31.60 31.60
CA SER A 396 -2.89 31.54 32.78
C SER A 396 -2.45 32.48 33.89
#